data_AF-A0A382PPX2-F1
#
_entry.id   AF-A0A382PPX2-F1
#
_cell.length_a   1.000
_cell.length_b   1.000
_cell.length_c   1.000
_cell.angle_alpha   90.00
_cell.angle_beta   90.00
_cell.angle_gamma   90.00
#
_symmetry.space_group_name_H-M   'P 1'
#
loop_
_entity.id
_entity.type
_entity.pdbx_description
1 polymer ?
#
loop_
_entity_poly.entity_id
_entity_poly.type
_entity_poly.pdbx_seq_one_letter_code
_entity_poly.pdbx_strand_id
1 'polypeptide(L)'
;MADPQQIETIAECVASELGAAVLSYKFVIDELDLTVKPSDIIKTLTFLRDDANCQFKQLVDVCGVDYPQRINRFDVVYNLLSLTHNVRIRVKVETDETTPVPSVSDVFSSASWWEREAWDLYGIFFSDHP
;
A
#
# COMPACT_ATOMS: atom_id res chain seq x y z
N MET A 1 19.47 -1.20 -9.96
CA MET A 1 18.37 -0.29 -10.34
C MET A 1 17.32 -1.16 -10.99
N ALA A 2 16.07 -1.09 -10.54
CA ALA A 2 14.99 -1.87 -11.14
C ALA A 2 14.84 -1.48 -12.62
N ASP A 3 14.52 -2.46 -13.47
CA ASP A 3 14.30 -2.20 -14.89
C ASP A 3 12.98 -1.43 -15.06
N PRO A 4 12.97 -0.22 -15.66
CA PRO A 4 11.74 0.56 -15.86
C PRO A 4 10.63 -0.23 -16.57
N GLN A 5 11.00 -1.09 -17.53
CA GLN A 5 10.05 -1.93 -18.27
C GLN A 5 9.31 -2.93 -17.36
N GLN A 6 9.99 -3.43 -16.34
CA GLN A 6 9.42 -4.36 -15.38
C GLN A 6 8.38 -3.68 -14.48
N ILE A 7 8.66 -2.44 -14.06
CA ILE A 7 7.72 -1.67 -13.24
C ILE A 7 6.46 -1.31 -14.04
N GLU A 8 6.62 -0.94 -15.32
CA GLU A 8 5.50 -0.74 -16.23
C GLU A 8 4.64 -1.99 -16.37
N THR A 9 5.27 -3.16 -16.55
CA THR A 9 4.56 -4.45 -16.64
C THR A 9 3.76 -4.76 -15.36
N ILE A 10 4.35 -4.48 -14.18
CA ILE A 10 3.66 -4.64 -12.89
C ILE A 10 2.47 -3.67 -12.78
N ALA A 11 2.64 -2.42 -13.21
CA ALA A 11 1.56 -1.43 -13.20
C ALA A 11 0.39 -1.86 -14.09
N GLU A 12 0.66 -2.38 -15.29
CA GLU A 12 -0.35 -2.92 -16.21
C GLU A 12 -1.08 -4.13 -15.61
N CYS A 13 -0.34 -5.07 -15.01
CA CYS A 13 -0.92 -6.23 -14.33
C CYS A 13 -1.82 -5.84 -13.16
N VAL A 14 -1.38 -4.87 -12.36
CA VAL A 14 -2.18 -4.31 -11.25
C VAL A 14 -3.43 -3.62 -11.79
N ALA A 15 -3.31 -2.82 -12.86
CA ALA A 15 -4.45 -2.14 -13.46
C ALA A 15 -5.48 -3.12 -14.05
N SER A 16 -5.05 -4.23 -14.64
CA SER A 16 -5.96 -5.23 -15.22
C SER A 16 -6.71 -6.05 -14.17
N GLU A 17 -6.02 -6.49 -13.11
CA GLU A 17 -6.58 -7.40 -12.10
C GLU A 17 -7.32 -6.66 -10.97
N LEU A 18 -6.78 -5.51 -10.54
CA LEU A 18 -7.33 -4.76 -9.41
C LEU A 18 -8.27 -3.64 -9.84
N GLY A 19 -8.21 -3.18 -11.10
CA GLY A 19 -9.20 -2.31 -11.76
C GLY A 19 -9.88 -1.28 -10.85
N ALA A 20 -11.07 -1.59 -10.34
CA ALA A 20 -11.88 -0.70 -9.51
C ALA A 20 -11.31 -0.39 -8.12
N ALA A 21 -10.34 -1.16 -7.63
CA ALA A 21 -9.65 -0.94 -6.35
C ALA A 21 -8.57 0.16 -6.45
N VAL A 22 -7.95 0.30 -7.62
CA VAL A 22 -6.89 1.29 -7.85
C VAL A 22 -7.53 2.61 -8.30
N LEU A 23 -7.35 3.65 -7.49
CA LEU A 23 -7.86 4.99 -7.78
C LEU A 23 -6.95 5.73 -8.77
N SER A 24 -5.64 5.60 -8.59
CA SER A 24 -4.64 6.15 -9.50
C SER A 24 -3.30 5.46 -9.31
N TYR A 25 -2.43 5.57 -10.31
CA TYR A 25 -1.02 5.23 -10.18
C TYR A 25 -0.15 6.29 -10.85
N LYS A 26 1.08 6.44 -10.37
CA LYS A 26 2.07 7.35 -10.95
C LYS A 26 3.48 6.78 -10.80
N PHE A 27 4.37 7.17 -11.71
CA PHE A 27 5.79 6.87 -11.62
C PHE A 27 6.53 8.08 -11.07
N VAL A 28 7.27 7.89 -9.99
CA VAL A 28 8.06 8.94 -9.35
C VAL A 28 9.47 8.41 -9.11
N ILE A 29 10.46 8.96 -9.81
CA ILE A 29 11.88 8.62 -9.64
C ILE A 29 12.08 7.09 -9.58
N ASP A 30 11.69 6.39 -10.65
CA ASP A 30 11.80 4.93 -10.81
C ASP A 30 11.01 4.08 -9.79
N GLU A 31 10.06 4.66 -9.06
CA GLU A 31 9.12 3.93 -8.19
C GLU A 31 7.68 4.06 -8.68
N LEU A 32 6.91 2.96 -8.55
CA LEU A 32 5.47 2.95 -8.78
C LEU A 32 4.74 3.29 -7.48
N ASP A 33 4.00 4.39 -7.53
CA ASP A 33 3.10 4.85 -6.48
C ASP A 33 1.66 4.49 -6.87
N LEU A 34 1.04 3.59 -6.12
CA LEU A 34 -0.35 3.19 -6.25
C LEU A 34 -1.20 3.90 -5.18
N THR A 35 -2.33 4.48 -5.56
CA THR A 35 -3.37 4.93 -4.61
C THR A 35 -4.57 4.01 -4.73
N VAL A 36 -5.00 3.44 -3.61
CA VAL A 36 -6.00 2.38 -3.52
C VAL A 36 -7.10 2.78 -2.54
N LYS A 37 -8.32 2.30 -2.76
CA LYS A 37 -9.42 2.49 -1.80
C LYS A 37 -9.12 1.79 -0.48
N PRO A 38 -9.43 2.40 0.68
CA PRO A 38 -9.26 1.75 1.98
C PRO A 38 -9.92 0.37 2.07
N SER A 39 -11.12 0.22 1.52
CA SER A 39 -11.88 -1.04 1.52
C SER A 39 -11.20 -2.18 0.77
N ASP A 40 -10.33 -1.88 -0.19
CA ASP A 40 -9.69 -2.86 -1.07
C ASP A 40 -8.21 -3.09 -0.71
N ILE A 41 -7.72 -2.54 0.41
CA ILE A 41 -6.29 -2.61 0.77
C ILE A 41 -5.83 -4.05 1.01
N ILE A 42 -6.61 -4.85 1.75
CA ILE A 42 -6.30 -6.26 2.04
C ILE A 42 -6.23 -7.06 0.73
N LYS A 43 -7.21 -6.87 -0.17
CA LYS A 43 -7.25 -7.55 -1.47
C LYS A 43 -6.03 -7.16 -2.32
N THR A 44 -5.72 -5.87 -2.37
CA THR A 44 -4.60 -5.35 -3.16
C THR A 44 -3.26 -5.87 -2.65
N LEU A 45 -3.01 -5.79 -1.34
CA LEU A 45 -1.77 -6.28 -0.75
C LEU A 45 -1.63 -7.81 -0.87
N THR A 46 -2.74 -8.55 -0.74
CA THR A 46 -2.73 -10.01 -0.93
C THR A 46 -2.37 -10.37 -2.37
N PHE A 47 -2.97 -9.69 -3.36
CA PHE A 47 -2.63 -9.88 -4.76
C PHE A 47 -1.15 -9.58 -5.04
N LEU A 48 -0.67 -8.42 -4.59
CA LEU A 48 0.74 -8.02 -4.78
C LEU A 48 1.71 -9.00 -4.14
N ARG A 49 1.35 -9.58 -2.99
CA ARG A 49 2.15 -10.59 -2.31
C ARG A 49 2.17 -11.92 -3.07
N ASP A 50 1.04 -12.38 -3.57
CA ASP A 50 0.86 -13.78 -4.02
C ASP A 50 1.00 -13.97 -5.53
N ASP A 51 0.71 -12.96 -6.34
CA ASP A 51 0.81 -13.03 -7.80
C ASP A 51 2.25 -13.28 -8.27
N ALA A 52 2.43 -14.16 -9.26
CA ALA A 52 3.73 -14.61 -9.76
C ALA A 52 4.55 -13.49 -10.43
N ASN A 53 3.88 -12.50 -11.04
CA ASN A 53 4.53 -11.37 -11.68
C ASN A 53 4.92 -10.29 -10.66
N CYS A 54 4.25 -10.23 -9.51
CA CYS A 54 4.49 -9.22 -8.47
C CYS A 54 5.45 -9.70 -7.36
N GLN A 55 5.10 -10.79 -6.67
CA GLN A 55 5.90 -11.41 -5.59
C GLN A 55 6.42 -10.43 -4.52
N PHE A 56 5.63 -9.44 -4.10
CA PHE A 56 5.98 -8.50 -3.03
C PHE A 56 5.88 -9.15 -1.65
N LYS A 57 6.84 -10.03 -1.35
CA LYS A 57 6.87 -10.82 -0.10
C LYS A 57 7.32 -10.03 1.12
N GLN A 58 7.92 -8.86 0.94
CA GLN A 58 8.41 -8.05 2.07
C GLN A 58 7.65 -6.72 2.18
N LEU A 59 6.98 -6.53 3.31
CA LEU A 59 6.53 -5.23 3.78
C LEU A 59 7.70 -4.56 4.49
N VAL A 60 8.21 -3.48 3.91
CA VAL A 60 9.40 -2.77 4.38
C VAL A 60 9.04 -1.79 5.49
N ASP A 61 7.89 -1.12 5.36
CA ASP A 61 7.48 -0.05 6.26
C ASP A 61 5.98 0.28 6.06
N VAL A 62 5.33 0.77 7.12
CA VAL A 62 4.00 1.40 7.06
C VAL A 62 4.09 2.74 7.79
N CYS A 63 3.79 3.83 7.10
CA CYS A 63 3.84 5.18 7.68
C CYS A 63 2.56 5.97 7.42
N GLY A 64 2.20 6.83 8.38
CA GLY A 64 1.16 7.84 8.22
C GLY A 64 1.76 9.15 7.70
N VAL A 65 1.03 9.86 6.84
CA VAL A 65 1.36 11.22 6.41
C VAL A 65 0.14 12.11 6.57
N ASP A 66 0.33 13.28 7.17
CA ASP A 66 -0.75 14.26 7.39
C ASP A 66 -0.69 15.39 6.35
N TYR A 67 -1.78 15.56 5.61
CA TYR A 67 -2.05 16.65 4.68
C TYR A 67 -3.27 17.46 5.16
N PRO A 68 -3.10 18.47 6.04
CA PRO A 68 -4.22 19.19 6.68
C PRO A 68 -5.18 19.93 5.73
N GLN A 69 -4.77 20.14 4.48
CA GLN A 69 -5.56 20.85 3.47
C GLN A 69 -6.49 19.93 2.68
N ARG A 70 -6.39 18.61 2.84
CA ARG A 70 -7.23 17.61 2.15
C ARG A 70 -8.43 17.24 3.00
N ILE A 71 -9.52 16.81 2.34
CA ILE A 71 -10.69 16.22 3.03
C ILE A 71 -10.27 14.90 3.69
N ASN A 72 -9.63 14.01 2.92
CA ASN A 72 -8.94 12.85 3.45
C ASN A 72 -7.55 13.30 3.89
N ARG A 73 -7.45 13.66 5.17
CA ARG A 73 -6.27 14.28 5.76
C ARG A 73 -5.07 13.35 5.82
N PHE A 74 -5.28 12.06 6.04
CA PHE A 74 -4.22 11.11 6.30
C PHE A 74 -3.97 10.19 5.11
N ASP A 75 -2.71 9.99 4.75
CA ASP A 75 -2.29 8.93 3.85
C ASP A 75 -1.61 7.83 4.68
N VAL A 76 -2.09 6.59 4.60
CA VAL A 76 -1.38 5.40 5.07
C VAL A 76 -0.58 4.84 3.91
N VAL A 77 0.74 4.77 4.08
CA VAL A 77 1.70 4.42 3.03
C VAL A 77 2.35 3.09 3.36
N TYR A 78 2.17 2.10 2.50
CA TYR A 78 2.79 0.78 2.57
C TYR A 78 3.93 0.69 1.57
N ASN A 79 5.15 0.50 2.07
CA ASN A 79 6.34 0.32 1.23
C ASN A 79 6.62 -1.18 1.05
N LEU A 80 6.63 -1.65 -0.20
CA LEU A 80 6.78 -3.07 -0.52
C LEU A 80 8.07 -3.34 -1.30
N LEU A 81 8.64 -4.52 -1.08
CA LEU A 81 9.80 -5.01 -1.80
C LEU A 81 9.55 -6.44 -2.32
N SER A 82 9.78 -6.61 -3.62
CA SER A 82 9.86 -7.92 -4.26
C SER A 82 11.33 -8.31 -4.39
N LEU A 83 11.77 -9.32 -3.64
CA LEU A 83 13.15 -9.82 -3.72
C LEU A 83 13.40 -10.59 -5.03
N THR A 84 12.39 -11.29 -5.52
CA THR A 84 12.44 -12.07 -6.77
C THR A 84 12.71 -11.16 -7.97
N HIS A 85 12.00 -10.04 -8.00
CA HIS A 85 12.05 -9.08 -9.10
C HIS A 85 13.00 -7.91 -8.82
N ASN A 86 13.46 -7.76 -7.58
CA ASN A 86 14.28 -6.65 -7.10
C ASN A 86 13.65 -5.26 -7.39
N VAL A 87 12.33 -5.18 -7.22
CA VAL A 87 11.51 -3.98 -7.45
C VAL A 87 10.89 -3.50 -6.15
N ARG A 88 10.79 -2.18 -5.99
CA ARG A 88 10.06 -1.51 -4.90
C ARG A 88 8.84 -0.80 -5.46
N ILE A 89 7.75 -0.85 -4.71
CA ILE A 89 6.54 -0.09 -4.98
C ILE A 89 5.97 0.48 -3.69
N ARG A 90 5.13 1.50 -3.84
CA ARG A 90 4.43 2.14 -2.73
C ARG A 90 2.93 2.04 -2.96
N VAL A 91 2.21 1.59 -1.94
CA VAL A 91 0.74 1.55 -1.95
C VAL A 91 0.25 2.55 -0.92
N LYS A 92 -0.69 3.41 -1.31
CA LYS A 92 -1.22 4.48 -0.47
C LYS A 92 -2.72 4.36 -0.34
N VAL A 93 -3.19 4.63 0.86
CA VAL A 93 -4.61 4.68 1.20
C VAL A 93 -4.88 6.03 1.83
N GLU A 94 -5.85 6.76 1.30
CA GLU A 94 -6.28 8.04 1.88
C GLU A 94 -7.43 7.80 2.86
N THR A 95 -7.35 8.37 4.05
CA THR A 95 -8.38 8.29 5.09
C THR A 95 -8.55 9.61 5.84
N ASP A 96 -9.59 9.69 6.66
CA ASP A 96 -9.89 10.80 7.55
C ASP A 96 -9.73 10.39 9.02
N GLU A 97 -10.10 11.26 9.96
CA GLU A 97 -9.98 11.04 11.41
C GLU A 97 -10.97 9.99 11.96
N THR A 98 -12.00 9.63 11.19
CA THR A 98 -13.15 8.81 11.62
C THR A 98 -13.29 7.50 10.87
N THR A 99 -12.75 7.44 9.66
CA THR A 99 -12.89 6.31 8.74
C THR A 99 -11.79 5.29 9.03
N PRO A 100 -12.15 4.06 9.46
CA PRO A 100 -11.17 3.00 9.68
C PRO A 100 -10.50 2.55 8.39
N VAL A 101 -9.22 2.21 8.48
CA VAL A 101 -8.50 1.45 7.45
C VAL A 101 -8.43 -0.02 7.88
N PRO A 102 -8.76 -1.00 7.03
CA PRO A 102 -8.60 -2.41 7.41
C PRO A 102 -7.15 -2.76 7.73
N SER A 103 -6.90 -3.41 8.88
CA SER A 103 -5.56 -3.90 9.24
C SER A 103 -5.07 -4.93 8.22
N VAL A 104 -3.79 -4.85 7.88
CA VAL A 104 -3.13 -5.78 6.96
C VAL A 104 -2.19 -6.75 7.70
N SER A 105 -2.32 -6.82 9.03
CA SER A 105 -1.54 -7.72 9.89
C SER A 105 -1.70 -9.21 9.52
N ASP A 106 -2.87 -9.62 9.03
CA ASP A 106 -3.10 -10.97 8.49
C ASP A 106 -2.38 -11.24 7.16
N VAL A 107 -2.10 -10.18 6.37
CA VAL A 107 -1.36 -10.29 5.11
C VAL A 107 0.14 -10.26 5.36
N PHE A 108 0.57 -9.33 6.23
CA PHE A 108 1.94 -9.13 6.65
C PHE A 108 1.99 -8.99 8.17
N SER A 109 2.49 -10.02 8.86
CA SER A 109 2.56 -10.03 10.32
C SER A 109 3.37 -8.87 10.92
N SER A 110 4.30 -8.30 10.14
CA SER A 110 5.07 -7.11 10.54
C SER A 110 4.23 -5.83 10.62
N ALA A 111 3.10 -5.76 9.92
CA ALA A 111 2.24 -4.57 9.89
C ALA A 111 1.69 -4.19 11.26
N SER A 112 1.47 -5.16 12.16
CA SER A 112 0.84 -4.92 13.46
C SER A 112 1.55 -3.84 14.29
N TRP A 113 2.89 -3.83 14.31
CA TRP A 113 3.61 -2.81 15.08
C TRP A 113 3.54 -1.43 14.41
N TRP A 114 3.64 -1.37 13.08
CA TRP A 114 3.62 -0.11 12.35
C TRP A 114 2.23 0.52 12.29
N GLU A 115 1.17 -0.29 12.19
CA GLU A 115 -0.22 0.18 12.30
C GLU A 115 -0.49 0.77 13.68
N ARG A 116 0.03 0.13 14.74
CA ARG A 116 -0.03 0.69 16.10
C ARG A 116 0.77 1.98 16.25
N GLU A 117 1.92 2.11 15.59
CA GLU A 117 2.69 3.35 15.57
C GLU A 117 1.94 4.47 14.84
N ALA A 118 1.31 4.16 13.70
CA ALA A 118 0.48 5.10 12.95
C ALA A 118 -0.76 5.55 13.77
N TRP A 119 -1.35 4.64 14.56
CA TRP A 119 -2.41 5.00 15.52
C TRP A 119 -1.89 5.95 16.61
N ASP A 120 -0.74 5.66 17.22
CA ASP A 120 -0.20 6.47 18.32
C ASP A 120 0.23 7.89 17.87
N LEU A 121 0.80 8.00 16.66
CA LEU A 121 1.30 9.27 16.14
C LEU A 121 0.25 10.11 15.41
N TYR A 122 -0.66 9.47 14.66
CA TYR A 122 -1.62 10.17 13.79
C TYR A 122 -3.09 9.94 14.18
N GLY A 123 -3.39 9.00 15.07
CA GLY A 123 -4.76 8.64 15.42
C GLY A 123 -5.50 7.87 14.32
N ILE A 124 -4.80 7.29 13.35
CA ILE A 124 -5.40 6.54 12.24
C ILE A 124 -5.89 5.19 12.74
N PHE A 125 -7.22 4.99 12.74
CA PHE A 125 -7.81 3.77 13.28
C PHE A 125 -7.71 2.61 12.28
N PHE A 126 -7.21 1.46 12.73
CA PHE A 126 -7.16 0.24 11.95
C PHE A 126 -8.22 -0.77 12.41
N SER A 127 -9.13 -1.19 11.53
CA SER A 127 -10.14 -2.21 11.86
C SER A 127 -9.53 -3.60 11.90
N ASP A 128 -10.07 -4.46 12.76
CA ASP A 128 -9.69 -5.88 12.85
C ASP A 128 -8.22 -6.11 13.23
N HIS A 129 -7.57 -5.09 13.82
CA HIS A 129 -6.21 -5.21 14.36
C HIS A 129 -6.19 -6.09 15.64
N PRO A 130 -5.24 -7.03 15.77
CA PRO A 130 -5.11 -7.90 16.95
C PRO A 130 -4.62 -7.20 18.23
#